data_AF-A0AAV3R304-F1
#
_entry.id   AF-A0AAV3R304-F1
#
_cell.length_a   1.000
_cell.length_b   1.000
_cell.length_c   1.000
_cell.angle_alpha   90.00
_cell.angle_beta   90.00
_cell.angle_gamma   90.00
#
_symmetry.space_group_name_H-M   'P 1'
#
loop_
_entity.id
_entity.type
_entity.pdbx_description
1 polymer ?
#
loop_
_entity_poly.entity_id
_entity_poly.type
_entity_poly.pdbx_seq_one_letter_code
_entity_poly.pdbx_strand_id
1 'polypeptide(L)'
;MDMQQGPNETLKSYHKRYNDILFTIPEVKNKVAYMALYKGLRYGKLKKALVLETPLSKDQLTTRVKQYMELEELKNKEMHGKDLRDVFTRKRTRSRSPKKGPVWERI
;
A
#
# COMPACT_ATOMS: atom_id res chain seq x y z
N MET A 1 17.47 -5.48 16.75
CA MET A 1 16.86 -4.78 15.60
C MET A 1 15.94 -5.76 14.90
N ASP A 2 14.65 -5.47 14.84
CA ASP A 2 13.73 -6.30 14.06
C ASP A 2 13.58 -5.69 12.67
N MET A 3 14.08 -6.38 11.65
CA MET A 3 13.98 -5.95 10.25
C MET A 3 12.72 -6.52 9.59
N GLN A 4 11.74 -6.93 10.39
CA GLN A 4 10.43 -7.35 9.91
C GLN A 4 9.56 -6.14 9.58
N GLN A 5 8.82 -6.26 8.49
CA GLN A 5 7.79 -5.32 8.10
C GLN A 5 6.61 -5.44 9.08
N GLY A 6 6.22 -4.33 9.69
CA GLY A 6 5.12 -4.29 10.64
C GLY A 6 3.76 -4.62 9.99
N PRO A 7 2.76 -5.05 10.78
CA PRO A 7 1.45 -5.47 10.27
C PRO A 7 0.69 -4.37 9.51
N ASN A 8 0.87 -3.10 9.89
CA ASN A 8 0.25 -1.93 9.25
C ASN A 8 1.31 -1.01 8.60
N GLU A 9 2.52 -1.51 8.42
CA GLU A 9 3.61 -0.72 7.87
C GLU A 9 3.58 -0.76 6.34
N THR A 10 3.59 0.42 5.72
CA THR A 10 3.68 0.56 4.27
C THR A 10 5.04 0.06 3.77
N LEU A 11 5.07 -0.45 2.54
CA LEU A 11 6.31 -0.91 1.94
C LEU A 11 7.37 0.21 1.88
N LYS A 12 6.94 1.47 1.71
CA LYS A 12 7.80 2.65 1.70
C LYS A 12 8.48 2.92 3.05
N SER A 13 7.72 2.87 4.16
CA SER A 13 8.27 3.03 5.51
C SER A 13 9.29 1.93 5.81
N TYR A 14 8.90 0.69 5.52
CA TYR A 14 9.74 -0.47 5.72
C TYR A 14 11.06 -0.38 4.93
N HIS A 15 10.97 -0.08 3.64
CA HIS A 15 12.13 0.02 2.76
C HIS A 15 13.08 1.15 3.18
N LYS A 16 12.56 2.26 3.72
CA LYS A 16 13.41 3.33 4.28
C LYS A 16 14.27 2.80 5.43
N ARG A 17 13.66 2.15 6.43
CA ARG A 17 14.41 1.56 7.57
C ARG A 17 15.43 0.51 7.10
N TYR A 18 15.03 -0.30 6.12
CA TYR A 18 15.90 -1.30 5.52
C TYR A 18 17.15 -0.66 4.89
N ASN A 19 16.98 0.43 4.13
CA ASN A 19 18.09 1.17 3.54
C ASN A 19 18.97 1.87 4.58
N ASP A 20 18.37 2.46 5.61
CA ASP A 20 19.11 3.12 6.68
C ASP A 20 20.04 2.12 7.39
N ILE A 21 19.59 0.88 7.60
CA ILE A 21 20.42 -0.19 8.18
C ILE A 21 21.44 -0.72 7.18
N LEU A 22 21.08 -0.87 5.90
CA LEU A 22 22.04 -1.30 4.88
C LEU A 22 23.20 -0.30 4.73
N PHE A 23 22.93 0.99 4.86
CA PHE A 23 23.94 2.04 4.71
C PHE A 23 24.97 2.03 5.83
N THR A 24 24.62 1.54 7.02
CA THR A 24 25.57 1.41 8.14
C THR A 24 26.51 0.21 8.01
N ILE A 25 26.26 -0.68 7.05
CA ILE A 25 27.06 -1.89 6.83
C ILE A 25 27.87 -1.71 5.53
N PRO A 26 29.18 -1.43 5.60
CA PRO A 26 30.02 -1.36 4.41
C PRO A 26 30.06 -2.72 3.69
N GLU A 27 30.06 -2.69 2.35
CA GLU A 27 30.26 -3.87 1.50
C GLU A 27 29.27 -5.05 1.66
N VAL A 28 27.99 -4.76 1.97
CA VAL A 28 26.96 -5.83 2.02
C VAL A 28 26.91 -6.60 0.70
N LYS A 29 27.03 -7.93 0.76
CA LYS A 29 26.88 -8.81 -0.42
C LYS A 29 25.44 -8.78 -0.93
N ASN A 30 25.24 -8.82 -2.26
CA ASN A 30 23.92 -8.80 -2.88
C ASN A 30 22.97 -9.88 -2.32
N LYS A 31 23.50 -11.09 -2.10
CA LYS A 31 22.74 -12.20 -1.50
C LYS A 31 22.27 -11.91 -0.08
N VAL A 32 23.08 -11.21 0.71
CA VAL A 32 22.74 -10.83 2.09
C VAL A 32 21.65 -9.76 2.08
N ALA A 33 21.78 -8.74 1.23
CA ALA A 33 20.73 -7.74 1.04
C ALA A 33 19.41 -8.39 0.61
N TYR A 34 19.43 -9.23 -0.43
CA TYR A 34 18.24 -9.96 -0.87
C TYR A 34 17.61 -10.77 0.26
N MET A 35 18.40 -11.57 0.99
CA MET A 35 17.88 -12.42 2.06
C MET A 35 17.32 -11.62 3.23
N ALA A 36 17.96 -10.51 3.59
CA ALA A 36 17.49 -9.61 4.64
C ALA A 36 16.14 -8.99 4.26
N LEU A 37 16.01 -8.46 3.03
CA LEU A 37 14.74 -7.94 2.53
C LEU A 37 13.67 -9.04 2.45
N TYR A 38 13.97 -10.18 1.85
CA TYR A 38 13.02 -11.27 1.65
C TYR A 38 12.47 -11.81 2.97
N LYS A 39 13.34 -12.04 3.96
CA LYS A 39 12.92 -12.51 5.29
C LYS A 39 12.14 -11.45 6.04
N GLY A 40 12.54 -10.19 5.93
CA GLY A 40 11.89 -9.07 6.60
C GLY A 40 10.54 -8.67 5.99
N LEU A 41 10.29 -8.92 4.71
CA LEU A 41 9.02 -8.62 4.07
C LEU A 41 7.87 -9.46 4.63
N ARG A 42 6.71 -8.80 4.82
CA ARG A 42 5.44 -9.49 5.04
C ARG A 42 5.08 -10.31 3.80
N TYR A 43 4.36 -11.42 4.00
CA TYR A 43 3.80 -12.15 2.88
C TYR A 43 2.89 -11.24 2.04
N GLY A 44 3.13 -11.21 0.72
CA GLY A 44 2.50 -10.24 -0.17
C GLY A 44 3.02 -10.32 -1.60
N LYS A 45 2.56 -9.40 -2.46
CA LYS A 45 2.86 -9.41 -3.90
C LYS A 45 4.37 -9.30 -4.18
N LEU A 46 5.06 -8.38 -3.49
CA LEU A 46 6.50 -8.21 -3.63
C LEU A 46 7.27 -9.48 -3.22
N LYS A 47 6.94 -10.06 -2.06
CA LYS A 47 7.61 -11.28 -1.57
C LYS A 47 7.46 -12.45 -2.55
N LYS A 48 6.27 -12.61 -3.16
CA LYS A 48 6.04 -13.61 -4.22
C LYS A 48 6.85 -13.31 -5.49
N ALA A 49 6.88 -12.05 -5.91
CA ALA A 49 7.62 -11.64 -7.11
C ALA A 49 9.13 -11.87 -6.95
N LEU A 50 9.69 -11.62 -5.77
CA LEU A 50 11.10 -11.87 -5.45
C LEU A 50 11.48 -13.37 -5.42
N VAL A 51 10.50 -14.26 -5.28
CA VAL A 51 10.73 -15.72 -5.38
C VAL A 51 10.71 -16.14 -6.85
N LEU A 52 9.78 -15.60 -7.64
CA LEU A 52 9.66 -15.90 -9.07
C LEU A 52 10.86 -15.38 -9.85
N GLU A 53 11.30 -14.15 -9.55
CA GLU A 53 12.43 -13.49 -10.17
C GLU A 53 13.39 -13.04 -9.08
N THR A 54 14.38 -13.88 -8.79
CA THR A 54 15.42 -13.53 -7.80
C THR A 54 16.35 -12.47 -8.40
N PRO A 55 16.40 -11.25 -7.87
CA PRO A 55 17.28 -10.21 -8.39
C PRO A 55 18.75 -10.56 -8.10
N LEU A 56 19.59 -10.37 -9.11
CA LEU A 56 21.02 -10.69 -9.06
C LEU A 56 21.87 -9.55 -8.48
N SER A 57 21.31 -8.33 -8.46
CA SER A 57 21.96 -7.10 -7.99
C SER A 57 21.10 -6.29 -7.03
N LYS A 58 21.75 -5.47 -6.19
CA LYS A 58 21.10 -4.45 -5.34
C LYS A 58 20.26 -3.46 -6.14
N ASP A 59 20.70 -3.09 -7.34
CA ASP A 59 19.97 -2.15 -8.19
C ASP A 59 18.68 -2.76 -8.73
N GLN A 60 18.72 -4.03 -9.12
CA GLN A 60 17.52 -4.77 -9.54
C GLN A 60 16.55 -4.93 -8.36
N LEU A 61 17.07 -5.27 -7.18
CA LEU A 61 16.29 -5.36 -5.96
C LEU A 61 15.59 -4.03 -5.65
N THR A 62 16.34 -2.93 -5.69
CA THR A 62 15.84 -1.57 -5.42
C THR A 62 14.79 -1.15 -6.44
N THR A 63 15.04 -1.40 -7.72
CA THR A 63 14.09 -1.12 -8.81
C THR A 63 12.78 -1.88 -8.60
N ARG A 64 12.86 -3.17 -8.24
CA ARG A 64 11.66 -3.98 -7.98
C ARG A 64 10.88 -3.45 -6.78
N VAL A 65 11.55 -3.10 -5.70
CA VAL A 65 10.87 -2.52 -4.53
C VAL A 65 10.18 -1.20 -4.88
N LYS A 66 10.84 -0.30 -5.62
CA LYS A 66 10.25 0.96 -6.08
C LYS A 66 8.98 0.75 -6.91
N GLN A 67 9.00 -0.18 -7.87
CA GLN A 67 7.81 -0.53 -8.66
C GLN A 67 6.64 -0.96 -7.77
N TYR A 68 6.88 -1.82 -6.79
CA TYR A 68 5.81 -2.28 -5.89
C TYR A 68 5.36 -1.21 -4.88
N MET A 69 6.25 -0.29 -4.48
CA MET A 69 5.87 0.89 -3.69
C MET A 69 4.92 1.79 -4.47
N GLU A 70 5.21 2.07 -5.73
CA GLU A 70 4.34 2.89 -6.61
C GLU A 70 2.98 2.22 -6.81
N LEU A 71 2.95 0.90 -7.00
CA LEU A 71 1.70 0.14 -7.10
C LEU A 71 0.87 0.18 -5.79
N GLU A 72 1.52 0.11 -4.63
CA GLU A 72 0.86 0.23 -3.33
C GLU A 72 0.28 1.64 -3.12
N GLU A 73 1.04 2.68 -3.48
CA GLU A 73 0.59 4.07 -3.42
C GLU A 73 -0.57 4.34 -4.40
N LEU A 74 -0.51 3.82 -5.63
CA LEU A 74 -1.57 3.97 -6.63
C LEU A 74 -2.88 3.35 -6.16
N LYS A 75 -2.83 2.10 -5.67
CA LYS A 75 -3.99 1.43 -5.09
C LYS A 75 -4.58 2.23 -3.94
N ASN A 76 -3.74 2.78 -3.06
CA ASN A 76 -4.20 3.56 -1.92
C ASN A 76 -4.93 4.84 -2.37
N LYS A 77 -4.40 5.56 -3.36
CA LYS A 77 -5.04 6.74 -3.95
C LYS A 77 -6.38 6.40 -4.61
N GLU A 78 -6.48 5.28 -5.33
CA GLU A 78 -7.73 4.84 -5.95
C GLU A 78 -8.82 4.48 -4.93
N MET A 79 -8.45 3.83 -3.81
CA MET A 79 -9.41 3.52 -2.75
C MET A 79 -9.93 4.80 -2.08
N HIS A 80 -9.04 5.71 -1.67
CA HIS A 80 -9.44 6.97 -1.03
C HIS A 80 -10.21 7.90 -2.00
N GLY A 81 -9.92 7.84 -3.30
CA GLY A 81 -10.64 8.58 -4.35
C GLY A 81 -12.02 8.00 -4.71
N LYS A 82 -12.32 6.75 -4.33
CA LYS A 82 -13.67 6.17 -4.45
C LYS A 82 -14.54 6.51 -3.25
N ASP A 83 -13.99 6.49 -2.04
CA ASP A 83 -14.73 6.87 -0.82
C ASP A 83 -15.23 8.33 -0.88
N LEU A 84 -14.42 9.26 -1.39
CA LEU A 84 -14.85 10.65 -1.57
C LEU A 84 -15.98 10.81 -2.62
N ARG A 85 -15.97 10.00 -3.68
CA ARG A 85 -17.04 10.01 -4.69
C ARG A 85 -18.35 9.46 -4.14
N ASP A 86 -18.30 8.39 -3.35
CA ASP A 86 -19.50 7.78 -2.75
C ASP A 86 -20.13 8.68 -1.66
N VAL A 87 -19.31 9.40 -0.89
CA VAL A 87 -19.79 10.40 0.07
C VAL A 87 -20.47 11.59 -0.63
N PHE A 88 -19.94 12.04 -1.77
CA PHE A 88 -20.52 13.15 -2.53
C PHE A 88 -21.84 12.77 -3.23
N THR A 89 -21.95 11.55 -3.74
CA THR A 89 -23.20 11.06 -4.38
C THR A 89 -24.31 10.81 -3.37
N ARG A 90 -24.02 10.27 -2.17
CA ARG A 90 -25.04 10.08 -1.11
C ARG A 90 -25.60 11.38 -0.55
N LYS A 91 -24.84 12.47 -0.52
CA LYS A 91 -25.38 13.77 -0.07
C LYS A 91 -26.36 14.39 -1.07
N ARG A 92 -26.28 14.04 -2.35
CA ARG A 92 -27.13 14.63 -3.40
C ARG A 92 -28.50 13.94 -3.54
N THR A 93 -28.64 12.69 -3.07
CA THR A 93 -29.91 11.95 -3.12
C THR A 93 -30.78 12.15 -1.88
N ARG A 94 -30.21 12.62 -0.77
CA ARG A 94 -30.94 12.85 0.49
C ARG A 94 -31.67 14.20 0.59
N SER A 95 -31.46 15.12 -0.36
CA SER A 95 -32.08 16.46 -0.37
C SER A 95 -33.32 16.58 -1.28
N ARG A 96 -33.84 15.47 -1.82
CA ARG A 96 -35.10 15.43 -2.59
C ARG A 96 -36.06 14.38 -2.04
N SER A 97 -36.54 14.56 -0.81
CA SER A 97 -37.77 13.93 -0.36
C SER A 97 -38.89 14.97 -0.44
N PRO A 98 -39.88 14.82 -1.34
CA PRO A 98 -41.10 15.62 -1.26
C PRO A 98 -41.83 15.23 0.03
N LYS A 99 -42.13 16.20 0.89
CA LYS A 99 -43.03 16.00 2.02
C LYS A 99 -44.39 15.55 1.47
N LYS A 100 -44.76 14.27 1.66
CA LYS A 100 -46.17 13.87 1.53
C LYS A 100 -46.92 14.54 2.68
N GLY A 101 -47.73 15.55 2.36
CA GLY A 101 -48.68 16.15 3.30
C GLY A 101 -49.73 15.12 3.74
N PRO A 102 -50.34 15.31 4.93
CA PRO A 102 -51.25 14.32 5.48
C PRO A 102 -52.55 14.25 4.68
N VAL A 103 -53.04 13.02 4.50
CA VAL A 103 -54.29 12.67 3.83
C VAL A 103 -55.41 12.75 4.87
N TRP A 104 -56.12 13.88 4.97
CA TRP A 104 -57.43 13.92 5.66
C TRP A 104 -58.42 15.01 5.22
N GLU A 105 -58.13 15.86 4.23
CA GLU A 105 -59.16 16.77 3.68
C GLU A 105 -59.85 16.16 2.45
N ARG A 106 -60.83 15.29 2.70
CA ARG A 106 -61.94 15.06 1.76
C ARG A 106 -63.14 14.43 2.49
N ILE A 107 -63.91 15.26 3.20
CA ILE A 107 -65.35 15.06 3.47
C ILE A 107 -66.02 16.42 3.29
#